data_AF-A0A2H9P165-F1
#
_entry.id   AF-A0A2H9P165-F1
#
_cell.length_a   1.000
_cell.length_b   1.000
_cell.length_c   1.000
_cell.angle_alpha   90.00
_cell.angle_beta   90.00
_cell.angle_gamma   90.00
#
_symmetry.space_group_name_H-M   'P 1'
#
loop_
_entity.id
_entity.type
_entity.pdbx_description
1 polymer ?
#
loop_
_entity_poly.entity_id
_entity_poly.type
_entity_poly.pdbx_seq_one_letter_code
_entity_poly.pdbx_strand_id
1 'polypeptide(L)'
;FPDTDGDGIDDRWDSCLDEQENFNGYLDWDGCPDVRGAESTAPTRPDSDGDGYPDDVDSCPTAPETWNKYRDWDGCPDTAPEQQRFVHDDDLDGIINDVDQCPLKSEDYVGIIDGCPEQ
;
A
#
# COMPACT_ATOMS: atom_id res chain seq x y z
N PHE A 1 -16.24 19.67 -37.36
CA PHE A 1 -17.03 18.60 -36.71
C PHE A 1 -17.82 19.24 -35.58
N PRO A 2 -18.92 18.65 -35.11
CA PRO A 2 -19.72 19.26 -34.07
C PRO A 2 -18.95 19.27 -32.73
N ASP A 3 -19.19 20.34 -31.99
CA ASP A 3 -18.59 20.74 -30.70
C ASP A 3 -19.72 21.53 -30.04
N THR A 4 -20.47 20.86 -29.17
CA THR A 4 -21.79 21.27 -28.71
C THR A 4 -21.73 22.38 -27.67
N ASP A 5 -20.73 22.35 -26.80
CA ASP A 5 -20.50 23.32 -25.72
C ASP A 5 -19.42 24.37 -26.04
N GLY A 6 -18.70 24.19 -27.15
CA GLY A 6 -17.75 25.16 -27.71
C GLY A 6 -16.43 25.22 -26.95
N ASP A 7 -16.01 24.13 -26.31
CA ASP A 7 -14.77 24.06 -25.54
C ASP A 7 -13.52 23.77 -26.40
N GLY A 8 -13.71 23.38 -27.66
CA GLY A 8 -12.64 23.07 -28.61
C GLY A 8 -12.29 21.59 -28.71
N ILE A 9 -13.03 20.72 -28.02
CA ILE A 9 -13.01 19.26 -28.13
C ILE A 9 -14.21 18.84 -28.99
N ASP A 10 -14.01 17.82 -29.82
CA ASP A 10 -15.07 17.33 -30.70
C ASP A 10 -16.06 16.47 -29.91
N ASP A 11 -17.37 16.55 -30.21
CA ASP A 11 -18.40 15.72 -29.56
C ASP A 11 -18.07 14.20 -29.53
N ARG A 12 -17.22 13.71 -30.44
CA ARG A 12 -16.79 12.30 -30.49
C ARG A 12 -15.71 11.94 -29.46
N TRP A 13 -15.01 12.93 -28.92
CA TRP A 13 -13.93 12.81 -27.94
C TRP A 13 -14.24 13.53 -26.63
N ASP A 14 -15.30 14.32 -26.61
CA ASP A 14 -15.84 15.01 -25.46
C ASP A 14 -16.72 14.06 -24.61
N SER A 15 -16.33 13.91 -23.34
CA SER A 15 -17.04 13.08 -22.36
C SER A 15 -18.22 13.82 -21.70
N CYS A 16 -18.23 15.15 -21.73
CA CYS A 16 -19.28 16.00 -21.19
C CYS A 16 -19.83 16.97 -22.25
N LEU A 17 -20.52 16.43 -23.26
CA LEU A 17 -21.13 17.11 -24.42
C LEU A 17 -21.82 18.48 -24.22
N ASP A 18 -22.27 18.81 -23.01
CA ASP A 18 -23.00 20.04 -22.70
C ASP A 18 -22.27 20.92 -21.66
N GLU A 19 -21.07 20.53 -21.21
CA GLU A 19 -20.30 21.18 -20.15
C GLU A 19 -18.86 21.50 -20.58
N GLN A 20 -18.62 22.77 -20.86
CA GLN A 20 -17.33 23.26 -21.34
C GLN A 20 -16.16 22.90 -20.43
N GLU A 21 -15.12 22.29 -21.01
CA GLU A 21 -13.84 22.01 -20.36
C GLU A 21 -13.19 23.26 -19.74
N ASN A 22 -12.49 23.08 -18.61
CA ASN A 22 -11.62 24.10 -18.06
C ASN A 22 -10.15 23.69 -18.20
N PHE A 23 -9.46 24.34 -19.15
CA PHE A 23 -8.04 24.10 -19.42
C PHE A 23 -7.13 24.54 -18.27
N ASN A 24 -6.98 23.69 -17.25
CA ASN A 24 -6.27 23.97 -16.00
C ASN A 24 -4.97 23.16 -15.84
N GLY A 25 -4.63 22.31 -16.80
CA GLY A 25 -3.41 21.49 -16.80
C GLY A 25 -3.57 20.10 -16.19
N TYR A 26 -4.77 19.76 -15.72
CA TYR A 26 -5.23 18.40 -15.47
C TYR A 26 -6.24 18.06 -16.59
N LEU A 27 -6.34 16.78 -16.96
CA LEU A 27 -7.26 16.16 -17.95
C LEU A 27 -7.87 17.01 -19.10
N ASP A 28 -7.17 18.05 -19.59
CA ASP A 28 -7.63 19.08 -20.55
C ASP A 28 -8.16 18.58 -21.92
N TRP A 29 -8.19 17.27 -22.15
CA TRP A 29 -8.60 16.64 -23.41
C TRP A 29 -9.71 15.60 -23.24
N ASP A 30 -10.29 15.48 -22.04
CA ASP A 30 -11.40 14.57 -21.80
C ASP A 30 -12.79 15.21 -22.01
N GLY A 31 -12.84 16.55 -22.09
CA GLY A 31 -14.04 17.32 -22.39
C GLY A 31 -14.95 17.51 -21.18
N CYS A 32 -14.47 17.24 -19.97
CA CYS A 32 -15.23 17.42 -18.75
C CYS A 32 -14.55 18.39 -17.80
N PRO A 33 -15.26 19.43 -17.30
CA PRO A 33 -14.66 20.41 -16.42
C PRO A 33 -14.06 19.74 -15.18
N ASP A 34 -12.74 19.83 -15.10
CA ASP A 34 -11.99 19.40 -13.94
C ASP A 34 -12.36 20.19 -12.70
N VAL A 35 -13.09 19.53 -11.81
CA VAL A 35 -13.36 20.01 -10.48
C VAL A 35 -12.37 19.36 -9.52
N ARG A 36 -11.84 20.13 -8.57
CA ARG A 36 -11.20 19.51 -7.41
C ARG A 36 -12.23 18.59 -6.76
N GLY A 37 -11.98 17.28 -6.85
CA GLY A 37 -12.79 16.28 -6.16
C GLY A 37 -12.96 16.69 -4.70
N ALA A 38 -14.08 16.32 -4.09
CA ALA A 38 -14.48 16.79 -2.76
C ALA A 38 -13.30 16.79 -1.79
N GLU A 39 -12.75 17.98 -1.55
CA GLU A 39 -11.75 18.20 -0.51
C GLU A 39 -12.34 17.63 0.79
N SER A 40 -11.59 16.79 1.49
CA SER A 40 -12.06 16.23 2.75
C SER A 40 -12.42 17.40 3.68
N THR A 41 -13.71 17.53 3.99
CA THR A 41 -14.22 18.49 4.99
C THR A 41 -13.92 18.04 6.42
N ALA A 42 -13.33 16.85 6.58
CA ALA A 42 -12.75 16.42 7.84
C ALA A 42 -11.59 17.36 8.20
N PRO A 43 -11.54 17.88 9.44
CA PRO A 43 -10.36 18.61 9.89
C PRO A 43 -9.12 17.75 9.67
N THR A 44 -8.10 18.30 9.03
CA THR A 44 -6.79 17.66 8.90
C THR A 44 -6.22 17.48 10.31
N ARG A 45 -6.38 16.29 10.86
CA ARG A 45 -5.70 15.91 12.10
C ARG A 45 -4.26 15.53 11.71
N PRO A 46 -3.26 15.90 12.53
CA PRO A 46 -1.88 15.44 12.32
C PRO A 46 -1.84 13.92 12.29
N ASP A 47 -1.08 13.38 11.34
CA ASP A 47 -0.77 11.97 11.16
C ASP A 47 0.71 11.97 10.72
N SER A 48 1.58 11.73 11.69
CA SER A 48 3.01 12.00 11.60
C SER A 48 3.78 10.91 10.86
N ASP A 49 3.26 9.69 10.80
CA ASP A 49 3.84 8.58 10.03
C ASP A 49 3.02 8.18 8.80
N GLY A 50 1.81 8.73 8.65
CA GLY A 50 1.01 8.62 7.44
C GLY A 50 0.30 7.28 7.30
N ASP A 51 0.03 6.60 8.41
CA ASP A 51 -0.61 5.28 8.40
C ASP A 51 -2.15 5.34 8.39
N GLY A 52 -2.72 6.54 8.53
CA GLY A 52 -4.16 6.79 8.53
C GLY A 52 -4.78 6.95 9.93
N TYR A 53 -4.01 6.75 11.00
CA TYR A 53 -4.41 7.05 12.37
C TYR A 53 -3.90 8.43 12.78
N PRO A 54 -4.80 9.35 13.20
CA PRO A 54 -4.36 10.63 13.73
C PRO A 54 -3.49 10.48 14.99
N ASP A 55 -2.46 11.31 15.13
CA ASP A 55 -1.46 11.31 16.21
C ASP A 55 -2.07 11.26 17.63
N ASP A 56 -3.30 11.73 17.80
CA ASP A 56 -3.99 11.80 19.09
C ASP A 56 -4.81 10.54 19.44
N VAL A 57 -5.00 9.63 18.48
CA VAL A 57 -5.62 8.32 18.68
C VAL A 57 -4.69 7.16 18.35
N ASP A 58 -3.58 7.44 17.67
CA ASP A 58 -2.51 6.51 17.38
C ASP A 58 -1.69 6.19 18.65
N SER A 59 -1.48 4.90 18.91
CA SER A 59 -0.64 4.44 20.01
C SER A 59 0.86 4.55 19.70
N CYS A 60 1.23 4.62 18.42
CA CYS A 60 2.59 4.77 17.91
C CYS A 60 2.76 5.91 16.89
N PRO A 61 2.58 7.20 17.27
CA PRO A 61 2.53 8.37 16.35
C PRO A 61 3.75 8.68 15.47
N THR A 62 4.76 7.82 15.42
CA THR A 62 5.98 8.03 14.63
C THR A 62 6.42 6.75 13.92
N ALA A 63 5.65 5.68 14.05
CA ALA A 63 5.99 4.38 13.55
C ALA A 63 4.71 3.79 12.92
N PRO A 64 4.65 3.69 11.59
CA PRO A 64 3.41 3.40 10.90
C PRO A 64 2.93 1.98 11.18
N GLU A 65 1.61 1.81 11.31
CA GLU A 65 0.91 0.54 11.39
C GLU A 65 1.35 -0.47 10.31
N THR A 66 1.41 -1.74 10.70
CA THR A 66 1.69 -2.85 9.78
C THR A 66 0.41 -3.63 9.53
N TRP A 67 -0.30 -3.30 8.44
CA TRP A 67 -1.55 -3.94 8.02
C TRP A 67 -1.41 -5.44 7.70
N ASN A 68 -1.42 -6.27 8.75
CA ASN A 68 -1.15 -7.69 8.69
C ASN A 68 -2.31 -8.54 9.25
N LYS A 69 -3.44 -7.91 9.59
CA LYS A 69 -4.65 -8.50 10.22
C LYS A 69 -4.45 -8.89 11.67
N TYR A 70 -3.41 -8.39 12.31
CA TYR A 70 -3.14 -8.53 13.73
C TYR A 70 -3.00 -7.13 14.31
N ARG A 71 -3.90 -6.80 15.24
CA ARG A 71 -3.98 -5.50 15.93
C ARG A 71 -3.84 -4.23 15.08
N ASP A 72 -4.18 -4.29 13.78
CA ASP A 72 -4.32 -3.14 12.86
C ASP A 72 -5.20 -1.95 13.34
N TRP A 73 -5.77 -1.99 14.55
CA TRP A 73 -6.61 -0.97 15.16
C TRP A 73 -5.88 -0.07 16.17
N ASP A 74 -4.63 -0.37 16.54
CA ASP A 74 -3.89 0.39 17.54
C ASP A 74 -2.92 1.44 16.96
N GLY A 75 -2.65 1.38 15.65
CA GLY A 75 -1.76 2.30 14.94
C GLY A 75 -0.27 1.94 15.12
N CYS A 76 0.02 0.75 15.66
CA CYS A 76 1.38 0.35 15.98
C CYS A 76 1.88 -0.75 15.05
N PRO A 77 3.14 -0.69 14.59
CA PRO A 77 3.72 -1.77 13.81
C PRO A 77 3.82 -3.03 14.66
N ASP A 78 3.25 -4.11 14.15
CA ASP A 78 3.37 -5.41 14.78
C ASP A 78 3.63 -6.54 13.77
N THR A 79 3.71 -7.77 14.29
CA THR A 79 3.92 -8.96 13.47
C THR A 79 2.90 -10.00 13.85
N ALA A 80 2.10 -10.44 12.88
CA ALA A 80 1.12 -11.49 13.09
C ALA A 80 1.79 -12.79 13.56
N PRO A 81 1.14 -13.59 14.42
CA PRO A 81 1.70 -14.86 14.89
C PRO A 81 2.12 -15.84 13.79
N GLU A 82 1.40 -15.84 12.66
CA GLU A 82 1.78 -16.64 11.47
C GLU A 82 3.07 -16.15 10.83
N GLN A 83 3.33 -14.83 10.84
CA GLN A 83 4.56 -14.25 10.30
C GLN A 83 5.74 -14.48 11.24
N GLN A 84 5.52 -14.52 12.56
CA GLN A 84 6.58 -14.78 13.54
C GLN A 84 7.28 -16.13 13.35
N ARG A 85 6.60 -17.14 12.79
CA ARG A 85 7.19 -18.46 12.56
C ARG A 85 8.35 -18.44 11.56
N PHE A 86 8.40 -17.43 10.71
CA PHE A 86 9.40 -17.27 9.66
C PHE A 86 10.44 -16.19 9.97
N VAL A 87 10.26 -15.41 11.05
CA VAL A 87 11.21 -14.35 11.45
C VAL A 87 12.56 -14.93 11.89
N HIS A 88 12.57 -16.20 12.28
CA HIS A 88 13.75 -16.90 12.75
C HIS A 88 14.11 -18.07 11.83
N ASP A 89 13.74 -18.03 10.55
CA ASP A 89 14.03 -19.05 9.55
C ASP A 89 14.38 -18.29 8.26
N ASP A 90 15.64 -17.91 8.14
CA ASP A 90 16.12 -16.95 7.13
C ASP A 90 16.07 -17.52 5.70
N ASP A 91 16.12 -18.84 5.53
CA ASP A 91 16.03 -19.52 4.23
C ASP A 91 14.69 -20.27 3.98
N LEU A 92 13.80 -20.25 4.98
CA LEU A 92 12.42 -20.74 4.91
C LEU A 92 12.33 -22.24 4.66
N ASP A 93 13.32 -23.01 5.11
CA ASP A 93 13.31 -24.45 4.99
C ASP A 93 12.53 -25.15 6.10
N GLY A 94 12.09 -24.44 7.14
CA GLY A 94 11.32 -24.94 8.27
C GLY A 94 12.14 -25.26 9.52
N ILE A 95 13.45 -25.00 9.50
CA ILE A 95 14.38 -25.15 10.62
C ILE A 95 14.75 -23.74 11.10
N ILE A 96 14.50 -23.44 12.38
CA ILE A 96 14.80 -22.10 12.88
C ILE A 96 16.31 -21.86 12.95
N ASN A 97 16.77 -20.65 12.64
CA ASN A 97 18.16 -20.19 12.66
C ASN A 97 18.93 -20.62 13.92
N ASP A 98 18.27 -20.70 15.09
CA ASP A 98 18.88 -21.12 16.36
C ASP A 98 19.28 -22.61 16.40
N VAL A 99 18.64 -23.44 15.58
CA VAL A 99 18.90 -24.89 15.46
C VAL A 99 19.38 -25.31 14.06
N ASP A 100 19.48 -24.34 13.14
CA ASP A 100 19.95 -24.50 11.77
C ASP A 100 21.48 -24.32 11.70
N GLN A 101 22.17 -25.33 11.17
CA GLN A 101 23.63 -25.28 10.98
C GLN A 101 24.04 -24.43 9.76
N CYS A 102 23.15 -24.18 8.81
CA CYS A 102 23.36 -23.34 7.65
C CYS A 102 22.19 -22.35 7.42
N PRO A 103 22.00 -21.32 8.29
CA PRO A 103 20.81 -20.43 8.30
C PRO A 103 20.45 -19.67 7.03
N LEU A 104 21.23 -19.77 5.95
CA LEU A 104 20.99 -19.06 4.69
C LEU A 104 20.92 -20.02 3.51
N LYS A 105 20.84 -21.33 3.76
CA LYS A 105 20.86 -22.38 2.76
C LYS A 105 19.90 -23.49 3.17
N SER A 106 18.77 -23.50 2.48
CA SER A 106 17.73 -24.49 2.70
C SER A 106 18.24 -25.94 2.65
N GLU A 107 17.89 -26.70 3.67
CA GLU A 107 17.97 -28.14 3.78
C GLU A 107 17.33 -28.84 2.57
N ASP A 108 17.97 -29.92 2.09
CA ASP A 108 17.46 -30.71 0.96
C ASP A 108 16.61 -31.91 1.42
N TYR A 109 16.49 -32.08 2.74
CA TYR A 109 15.73 -33.14 3.41
C TYR A 109 16.27 -34.54 3.09
N VAL A 110 17.57 -34.63 2.84
CA VAL A 110 18.28 -35.87 2.58
C VAL A 110 19.21 -36.16 3.75
N GLY A 111 19.18 -37.39 4.28
CA GLY A 111 20.15 -37.76 5.32
C GLY A 111 19.83 -37.17 6.70
N ILE A 112 20.80 -36.47 7.29
CA ILE A 112 20.61 -35.81 8.60
C ILE A 112 19.84 -34.51 8.39
N ILE A 113 18.90 -34.20 9.28
CA ILE A 113 18.17 -32.94 9.22
C ILE A 113 18.86 -32.00 10.19
N ASP A 114 19.89 -31.31 9.72
CA ASP A 114 20.68 -30.37 10.51
C ASP A 114 20.59 -28.91 10.02
N GLY A 115 19.78 -28.66 8.98
CA GLY A 115 19.62 -27.32 8.39
C GLY A 115 20.63 -27.04 7.28
N CYS A 116 21.46 -28.00 6.91
CA CYS A 116 22.41 -27.86 5.82
C CYS A 116 22.09 -28.85 4.70
N PRO A 117 22.03 -28.40 3.43
CA PRO A 117 21.92 -29.33 2.32
C PRO A 117 23.15 -30.27 2.27
N GLU A 118 22.88 -31.55 2.09
CA GLU A 118 23.93 -32.54 1.91
C GLU A 118 24.64 -32.35 0.55
N GLN A 119 25.97 -32.53 0.52
CA GLN A 119 26.80 -32.38 -0.70
C GLN A 119 26.86 -33.64 -1.58
#